data_AF-A0A1Z9GVX9-F1
#
_entry.id   AF-A0A1Z9GVX9-F1
#
_cell.length_a   1.000
_cell.length_b   1.000
_cell.length_c   1.000
_cell.angle_alpha   90.00
_cell.angle_beta   90.00
_cell.angle_gamma   90.00
#
_symmetry.space_group_name_H-M   'P 1'
#
loop_
_entity.id
_entity.type
_entity.pdbx_description
1 polymer ?
#
loop_
_entity_poly.entity_id
_entity_poly.type
_entity_poly.pdbx_seq_one_letter_code
_entity_poly.pdbx_strand_id
1 'polypeptide(L)'
;MQIKKLKKKWKTGLKNNIFIKEKFSIKLNINEQINFVTKNFNQIDNEICKKNWGYYLTPSINKRLKNYNHKVYMLKNLEKNHFIA
;
A
#
# COMPACT_ATOMS: atom_id res chain seq x y z
N MET A 1 9.02 -16.41 -2.75
CA MET A 1 8.59 -15.54 -1.63
C MET A 1 9.30 -15.94 -0.33
N GLN A 2 9.99 -15.00 0.33
CA GLN A 2 10.51 -15.20 1.70
C GLN A 2 9.77 -14.26 2.66
N ILE A 3 9.23 -14.81 3.75
CA ILE A 3 8.54 -14.05 4.81
C ILE A 3 9.42 -14.09 6.06
N LYS A 4 9.86 -12.93 6.56
CA LYS A 4 10.58 -12.83 7.84
C LYS A 4 9.69 -12.18 8.89
N LYS A 5 9.44 -12.89 9.99
CA LYS A 5 8.68 -12.35 11.13
C LYS A 5 9.54 -11.33 11.87
N LEU A 6 8.98 -10.15 12.13
CA LEU A 6 9.64 -9.08 12.87
C LEU A 6 8.77 -8.63 14.04
N LYS A 7 9.37 -7.94 15.00
CA LYS A 7 8.69 -7.39 16.19
C LYS A 7 9.02 -5.92 16.42
N LYS A 8 9.36 -5.18 15.35
CA LYS A 8 9.61 -3.74 15.46
C LYS A 8 8.30 -3.00 15.70
N LYS A 9 8.32 -1.98 16.55
CA LYS A 9 7.19 -1.12 16.86
C LYS A 9 7.67 0.33 16.91
N TRP A 10 6.95 1.24 16.28
CA TRP A 10 7.25 2.67 16.33
C TRP A 10 5.97 3.49 16.49
N LYS A 11 6.11 4.68 17.07
CA LYS A 11 5.04 5.65 17.26
C LYS A 11 4.86 6.49 15.99
N THR A 12 3.63 6.76 15.60
CA THR A 12 3.26 7.66 14.49
C THR A 12 2.10 8.56 14.89
N GLY A 13 1.91 9.65 14.15
CA GLY A 13 0.87 10.65 14.37
C GLY A 13 1.33 11.82 15.25
N LEU A 14 0.91 13.04 14.90
CA LEU A 14 1.31 14.27 15.59
C LEU A 14 0.63 14.45 16.95
N LYS A 15 -0.63 14.02 17.09
CA LYS A 15 -1.44 14.23 18.30
C LYS A 15 -1.89 12.94 19.00
N ASN A 16 -1.92 11.81 18.28
CA ASN A 16 -2.45 10.55 18.79
C ASN A 16 -1.32 9.55 19.03
N ASN A 17 -1.44 8.73 20.08
CA ASN A 17 -0.52 7.61 20.34
C ASN A 17 -0.82 6.40 19.43
N ILE A 18 -0.66 6.58 18.12
CA ILE A 18 -0.79 5.49 17.15
C ILE A 18 0.53 4.73 17.11
N PHE A 19 0.48 3.42 17.25
CA PHE A 19 1.67 2.57 17.14
C PHE A 19 1.53 1.60 15.98
N ILE A 20 2.47 1.66 15.05
CA ILE A 20 2.60 0.65 14.01
C ILE A 20 3.46 -0.48 14.56
N LYS A 21 2.98 -1.72 14.41
CA LYS A 21 3.73 -2.94 14.72
C LYS A 21 4.02 -3.66 13.42
N GLU A 22 5.29 -3.77 13.06
CA GLU A 22 5.70 -4.60 11.93
C GLU A 22 5.48 -6.08 12.29
N LYS A 23 4.76 -6.81 11.44
CA LYS A 23 4.44 -8.23 11.65
C LYS A 23 5.38 -9.14 10.86
N PHE A 24 5.62 -8.79 9.61
CA PHE A 24 6.51 -9.52 8.72
C PHE A 24 6.99 -8.60 7.60
N SER A 25 8.11 -8.97 6.97
CA SER A 25 8.54 -8.40 5.69
C SER A 25 8.44 -9.47 4.60
N ILE A 26 7.96 -9.08 3.42
CA ILE A 26 7.92 -9.92 2.21
C ILE A 26 8.97 -9.40 1.24
N LYS A 27 9.82 -10.30 0.72
CA LYS A 27 10.68 -10.00 -0.44
C LYS A 27 10.03 -10.55 -1.71
N LEU A 28 9.78 -9.64 -2.67
CA LEU A 28 9.27 -9.97 -4.01
C LEU A 28 10.41 -9.95 -5.03
N ASN A 29 10.40 -10.92 -5.94
CA ASN A 29 11.22 -10.91 -7.15
C ASN A 29 10.64 -9.93 -8.19
N ILE A 30 11.43 -9.60 -9.22
CA ILE A 30 10.94 -8.80 -10.34
C ILE A 30 9.77 -9.53 -11.00
N ASN A 31 8.67 -8.82 -11.21
CA ASN A 31 7.38 -9.27 -11.75
C ASN A 31 6.53 -10.15 -10.82
N GLU A 32 6.85 -10.23 -9.53
CA GLU A 32 5.94 -10.83 -8.54
C GLU A 32 4.94 -9.79 -8.00
N GLN A 33 3.71 -10.24 -7.75
CA GLN A 33 2.61 -9.46 -7.20
C GLN A 33 2.03 -10.16 -5.96
N ILE A 34 1.64 -9.36 -4.96
CA ILE A 34 0.82 -9.79 -3.83
C ILE A 34 -0.51 -9.04 -3.85
N ASN A 35 -1.58 -9.75 -3.49
CA ASN A 35 -2.93 -9.21 -3.44
C ASN A 35 -3.45 -9.29 -2.00
N PHE A 36 -4.02 -8.20 -1.51
CA PHE A 36 -4.75 -8.14 -0.25
C PHE A 36 -6.25 -8.25 -0.56
N VAL A 37 -6.92 -9.19 0.13
CA VAL A 37 -8.34 -9.51 -0.05
C VAL A 37 -9.03 -9.46 1.31
N THR A 38 -10.16 -8.74 1.44
CA THR A 38 -10.87 -8.56 2.72
C THR A 38 -12.17 -9.34 2.80
N LYS A 39 -12.80 -9.70 1.67
CA LYS A 39 -13.98 -10.59 1.65
C LYS A 39 -13.97 -11.55 0.45
N ASN A 40 -14.02 -12.84 0.77
CA ASN A 40 -14.29 -13.97 -0.12
C ASN A 40 -13.34 -14.21 -1.30
N PHE A 41 -12.04 -13.90 -1.21
CA PHE A 41 -11.00 -14.11 -2.24
C PHE A 41 -11.27 -13.52 -3.65
N ASN A 42 -12.51 -13.11 -3.94
CA ASN A 42 -12.99 -12.65 -5.24
C ASN A 42 -12.89 -11.13 -5.38
N GLN A 43 -12.60 -10.41 -4.28
CA GLN A 43 -12.38 -8.97 -4.28
C GLN A 43 -10.99 -8.66 -3.77
N ILE A 44 -10.15 -8.20 -4.69
CA ILE A 44 -8.83 -7.66 -4.41
C ILE A 44 -9.01 -6.20 -3.99
N ASP A 45 -8.65 -5.88 -2.76
CA ASP A 45 -8.71 -4.51 -2.25
C ASP A 45 -7.48 -3.72 -2.65
N ASN A 46 -6.31 -4.35 -2.55
CA ASN A 46 -5.03 -3.72 -2.83
C ASN A 46 -4.05 -4.73 -3.40
N GLU A 47 -3.10 -4.23 -4.18
CA GLU A 47 -2.04 -5.07 -4.74
C GLU A 47 -0.71 -4.34 -4.64
N ILE A 48 0.35 -5.11 -4.48
CA ILE A 48 1.72 -4.62 -4.57
C ILE A 48 2.48 -5.50 -5.56
N CYS A 49 2.98 -4.89 -6.63
CA CYS A 49 3.78 -5.57 -7.65
C CYS A 49 5.20 -5.01 -7.65
N LYS A 50 6.22 -5.87 -7.70
CA LYS A 50 7.61 -5.48 -7.89
C LYS A 50 7.91 -5.51 -9.39
N LYS A 51 8.43 -4.41 -9.93
CA LYS A 51 9.00 -4.32 -11.29
C LYS A 51 10.50 -4.08 -11.22
N ASN A 52 11.22 -4.14 -12.34
CA ASN A 52 12.65 -3.83 -12.36
C ASN A 52 12.94 -2.40 -11.89
N TRP A 53 12.04 -1.46 -12.19
CA TRP A 53 12.16 -0.04 -11.84
C TRP A 53 11.63 0.35 -10.45
N GLY A 54 10.99 -0.55 -9.69
CA GLY A 54 10.45 -0.18 -8.38
C GLY A 54 9.27 -1.02 -7.93
N TYR A 55 8.46 -0.48 -7.02
CA TYR A 55 7.18 -1.07 -6.60
C TYR A 55 6.01 -0.28 -7.19
N TYR A 56 4.96 -1.01 -7.49
CA TYR A 56 3.71 -0.51 -8.04
C TYR A 56 2.58 -0.92 -7.09
N LEU A 57 1.80 0.04 -6.59
CA LEU A 57 0.64 -0.19 -5.71
C LEU A 57 -0.67 0.08 -6.48
N THR A 58 -1.63 -0.84 -6.36
CA THR A 58 -2.97 -0.72 -6.95
C THR A 58 -3.94 -0.05 -5.95
N PRO A 59 -4.92 0.76 -6.41
CA PRO A 59 -5.16 1.08 -7.80
C PRO A 59 -4.31 2.28 -8.18
N SER A 60 -3.31 2.07 -9.03
CA SER A 60 -2.70 3.20 -9.71
C SER A 60 -3.78 3.95 -10.48
N ILE A 61 -3.54 5.24 -10.74
CA ILE A 61 -4.45 6.17 -11.41
C ILE A 61 -4.68 5.71 -12.86
N ASN A 62 -5.45 4.65 -13.04
CA ASN A 62 -5.71 4.00 -14.31
C ASN A 62 -7.16 3.50 -14.35
N LYS A 63 -7.54 2.89 -15.48
CA LYS A 63 -8.90 2.41 -15.72
C LYS A 63 -9.42 1.47 -14.62
N ARG A 64 -8.55 0.73 -13.91
CA ARG A 64 -8.96 -0.15 -12.80
C ARG A 64 -9.54 0.66 -11.64
N LEU A 65 -8.95 1.80 -11.30
CA LEU A 65 -9.44 2.68 -10.23
C LEU A 65 -10.88 3.13 -10.49
N LYS A 66 -11.19 3.50 -11.75
CA LYS A 66 -12.55 3.84 -12.20
C LYS A 66 -13.51 2.65 -12.05
N ASN A 67 -13.06 1.44 -12.39
CA ASN A 67 -13.88 0.22 -12.27
C ASN A 67 -14.21 -0.14 -10.81
N TYR A 68 -13.35 0.24 -9.86
CA TYR A 68 -13.61 0.11 -8.41
C TYR A 68 -14.41 1.31 -7.82
N ASN A 69 -14.87 2.25 -8.66
CA ASN A 69 -15.58 3.46 -8.24
C ASN A 69 -14.82 4.30 -7.19
N HIS A 70 -13.49 4.24 -7.23
CA HIS A 70 -12.63 5.08 -6.40
C HIS A 70 -12.40 6.44 -7.08
N LYS A 71 -12.07 7.47 -6.28
CA LYS A 71 -11.75 8.82 -6.74
C LYS A 71 -10.32 9.14 -6.34
N VAL A 72 -9.58 9.78 -7.24
CA VAL A 72 -8.21 10.24 -7.00
C VAL A 72 -8.25 11.72 -6.66
N TYR A 73 -7.54 12.10 -5.60
CA TYR A 73 -7.43 13.48 -5.13
C TYR A 73 -5.96 13.91 -5.11
N MET A 74 -5.73 15.15 -5.51
CA MET A 74 -4.46 15.83 -5.23
C MET A 74 -4.57 16.48 -3.86
N LEU A 75 -3.79 15.98 -2.91
CA LEU A 75 -3.75 16.48 -1.54
C LEU A 75 -2.58 17.44 -1.37
N LYS A 76 -2.74 18.44 -0.50
CA LYS A 76 -1.68 19.35 -0.09
C LYS A 76 -1.56 19.29 1.43
N ASN A 77 -0.37 19.00 1.95
CA ASN A 77 -0.16 19.03 3.40
C ASN A 77 0.07 20.47 3.91
N LEU A 78 0.16 20.63 5.23
CA LEU A 78 0.40 21.94 5.88
C LEU A 78 1.74 22.58 5.46
N GLU A 79 2.72 21.77 5.07
CA GLU A 79 4.03 22.20 4.56
C GLU A 79 4.00 22.54 3.06
N LYS A 80 2.82 22.53 2.44
CA LYS A 80 2.59 22.80 1.01
C LYS A 80 3.14 21.74 0.05
N ASN A 81 3.51 20.56 0.54
CA ASN A 81 3.87 19.41 -0.28
C ASN A 81 2.60 18.79 -0.90
N HIS A 82 2.71 18.36 -2.16
CA HIS A 82 1.60 17.76 -2.91
C HIS A 82 1.72 16.24 -2.93
N PHE A 83 0.58 15.57 -2.78
CA PHE A 83 0.46 14.11 -2.77
C PHE A 83 -0.71 13.68 -3.65
N ILE A 84 -0.70 12.43 -4.10
CA ILE A 84 -1.84 11.82 -4.78
C ILE A 84 -2.39 10.71 -3.88
N ALA A 85 -3.70 10.74 -3.62
CA ALA A 85 -4.42 9.76 -2.81
C ALA A 85 -5.67 9.25 -3.53
#